data_AF-A0A4Y2G9Y2-F1
#
_entry.id   AF-A0A4Y2G9Y2-F1
#
_cell.length_a   1.000
_cell.length_b   1.000
_cell.length_c   1.000
_cell.angle_alpha   90.00
_cell.angle_beta   90.00
_cell.angle_gamma   90.00
#
_symmetry.space_group_name_H-M   'P 1'
#
loop_
_entity.id
_entity.type
_entity.pdbx_description
1 polymer ?
#
loop_
_entity_poly.entity_id
_entity_poly.type
_entity_poly.pdbx_seq_one_letter_code
_entity_poly.pdbx_strand_id
1 'polypeptide(L)'
;MPETKLEVSPIVEQDSQLSRIAFKAPVFWENDPNLWFFQVESQFVIAGISNDSTKFHAVVAALNSNVLSCVRDIVRNPPLENAYIALKDRVL
;
A
#
# COMPACT_ATOMS: atom_id res chain seq x y z
N MET A 1 -38.31 -40.00 -21.91
CA MET A 1 -37.53 -39.47 -20.77
C MET A 1 -36.77 -40.64 -20.16
N PRO A 2 -35.46 -40.49 -19.94
CA PRO A 2 -35.03 -40.07 -18.61
C PRO A 2 -34.09 -38.86 -18.65
N GLU A 3 -34.12 -38.12 -17.55
CA GLU A 3 -33.41 -36.86 -17.33
C GLU A 3 -31.93 -37.11 -17.05
N THR A 4 -31.05 -36.42 -17.78
CA THR A 4 -29.63 -36.33 -17.43
C THR A 4 -29.51 -35.33 -16.29
N LYS A 5 -29.42 -35.83 -15.06
CA LYS A 5 -29.14 -35.07 -13.86
C LYS A 5 -27.78 -34.37 -14.01
N LEU A 6 -27.80 -33.08 -14.34
CA LEU A 6 -26.67 -32.17 -14.22
C LEU A 6 -26.33 -32.06 -12.73
N GLU A 7 -25.35 -32.85 -12.29
CA GLU A 7 -24.76 -32.70 -10.97
C GLU A 7 -23.77 -31.52 -11.05
N VAL A 8 -24.27 -30.32 -10.75
CA VAL A 8 -23.43 -29.16 -10.43
C VAL A 8 -22.78 -29.46 -9.08
N SER A 9 -21.53 -29.91 -9.13
CA SER A 9 -20.64 -29.85 -7.97
C SER A 9 -20.49 -28.39 -7.56
N PRO A 10 -20.67 -28.03 -6.28
CA PRO A 10 -20.38 -26.68 -5.84
C PRO A 10 -18.88 -26.45 -6.06
N ILE A 11 -18.58 -25.47 -6.92
CA ILE A 11 -17.25 -24.87 -7.02
C ILE A 11 -16.98 -24.34 -5.61
N VAL A 12 -16.15 -25.07 -4.86
CA VAL A 12 -15.59 -24.55 -3.62
C VAL A 12 -14.65 -23.45 -4.09
N GLU A 13 -15.19 -22.24 -4.19
CA GLU A 13 -14.38 -21.03 -4.17
C GLU A 13 -13.65 -21.08 -2.83
N GLN A 14 -12.44 -21.63 -2.86
CA GLN A 14 -11.48 -21.49 -1.78
C GLN A 14 -11.17 -20.00 -1.72
N ASP A 15 -12.01 -19.27 -0.98
CA ASP A 15 -11.67 -18.00 -0.38
C ASP A 15 -10.43 -18.27 0.46
N SER A 16 -9.26 -18.08 -0.17
CA SER A 16 -7.97 -18.21 0.50
C SER A 16 -8.03 -17.24 1.66
N GLN A 17 -8.17 -17.76 2.87
CA GLN A 17 -7.97 -17.00 4.10
C GLN A 17 -6.50 -16.61 4.19
N LEU A 18 -6.08 -15.68 3.32
CA LEU A 18 -4.78 -15.03 3.40
C LEU A 18 -4.88 -14.12 4.62
N SER A 19 -4.31 -14.56 5.73
CA SER A 19 -4.11 -13.69 6.90
C SER A 19 -3.28 -12.49 6.45
N ARG A 20 -3.92 -11.33 6.31
CA ARG A 20 -3.27 -10.11 5.83
C ARG A 20 -2.11 -9.76 6.78
N ILE A 21 -0.90 -9.72 6.23
CA ILE A 21 0.30 -9.35 6.98
C ILE A 21 0.17 -7.87 7.36
N ALA A 22 0.35 -7.56 8.64
CA ALA A 22 0.34 -6.18 9.12
C ALA A 22 1.53 -5.42 8.50
N PHE A 23 1.25 -4.27 7.89
CA PHE A 23 2.29 -3.37 7.41
C PHE A 23 3.10 -2.85 8.59
N LYS A 24 4.42 -2.94 8.48
CA LYS A 24 5.38 -2.31 9.39
C LYS A 24 6.23 -1.35 8.59
N ALA A 25 6.14 -0.06 8.93
CA ALA A 25 6.96 0.96 8.31
C ALA A 25 8.45 0.66 8.53
N PRO A 26 9.26 0.52 7.46
CA PRO A 26 10.71 0.47 7.62
C PRO A 26 11.25 1.84 8.03
N VAL A 27 12.40 1.85 8.70
CA VAL A 27 13.14 3.09 9.01
C VAL A 27 13.50 3.79 7.70
N PHE A 28 13.24 5.09 7.59
CA PHE A 28 13.56 5.88 6.41
C PHE A 28 15.08 5.97 6.16
N TRP A 29 15.49 5.87 4.89
CA TRP A 29 16.88 5.94 4.46
C TRP A 29 17.17 7.25 3.73
N GLU A 30 17.78 8.22 4.41
CA GLU A 30 18.11 9.52 3.81
C GLU A 30 19.13 9.43 2.68
N ASN A 31 20.00 8.41 2.68
CA ASN A 31 21.04 8.23 1.66
C ASN A 31 20.52 7.64 0.34
N ASP A 32 19.42 6.91 0.37
CA ASP A 32 18.82 6.28 -0.82
C ASP A 32 17.29 6.15 -0.65
N PRO A 33 16.56 7.28 -0.76
CA PRO A 33 15.11 7.28 -0.62
C PRO A 33 14.42 6.47 -1.73
N ASN A 34 15.03 6.36 -2.92
CA ASN A 34 14.47 5.61 -4.04
C ASN A 34 14.40 4.12 -3.72
N LEU A 35 15.52 3.53 -3.26
CA LEU A 35 15.54 2.13 -2.83
C LEU A 35 14.58 1.86 -1.66
N TRP A 36 14.49 2.80 -0.72
CA TRP A 36 13.55 2.71 0.39
C TRP A 36 12.09 2.65 -0.08
N PHE A 37 11.69 3.47 -1.06
CA PHE A 37 10.34 3.41 -1.62
C PHE A 37 10.05 2.05 -2.28
N PHE A 38 11.00 1.44 -2.99
CA PHE A 38 10.81 0.08 -3.53
C PHE A 38 10.54 -0.95 -2.41
N GLN A 39 11.22 -0.83 -1.27
CA GLN A 39 10.99 -1.69 -0.12
C GLN A 39 9.59 -1.48 0.48
N VAL A 40 9.17 -0.23 0.67
CA VAL A 40 7.84 0.11 1.20
C VAL A 40 6.73 -0.37 0.27
N GLU A 41 6.88 -0.17 -1.04
CA GLU A 41 5.91 -0.61 -2.05
C GLU A 41 5.77 -2.13 -2.09
N SER A 42 6.88 -2.86 -1.90
CA SER A 42 6.84 -4.32 -1.75
C SER A 42 6.01 -4.75 -0.54
N GLN A 43 6.14 -4.04 0.60
CA GLN A 43 5.31 -4.30 1.78
C GLN A 43 3.84 -3.96 1.55
N PHE A 44 3.52 -2.93 0.78
CA PHE A 44 2.13 -2.65 0.41
C PHE A 44 1.50 -3.80 -0.37
N VAL A 45 2.23 -4.39 -1.32
CA VAL A 45 1.76 -5.55 -2.09
C VAL A 45 1.50 -6.74 -1.15
N ILE A 46 2.47 -7.07 -0.29
CA ILE A 46 2.37 -8.19 0.67
C ILE A 46 1.21 -7.99 1.65
N ALA A 47 0.98 -6.75 2.11
CA ALA A 47 -0.09 -6.39 3.03
C ALA A 47 -1.44 -6.13 2.34
N GLY A 48 -1.55 -6.26 1.01
CA GLY A 48 -2.77 -5.93 0.27
C GLY A 48 -3.22 -4.48 0.43
N ILE A 49 -2.28 -3.54 0.55
CA ILE A 49 -2.54 -2.09 0.62
C ILE A 49 -2.55 -1.53 -0.80
N SER A 50 -3.75 -1.29 -1.32
CA SER A 50 -3.97 -0.67 -2.64
C SER A 50 -4.42 0.80 -2.55
N ASN A 51 -5.13 1.16 -1.48
CA ASN A 51 -5.72 2.50 -1.31
C ASN A 51 -4.65 3.58 -1.17
N ASP A 52 -4.75 4.63 -2.01
CA ASP A 52 -3.81 5.76 -2.07
C ASP A 52 -3.63 6.47 -0.73
N SER A 53 -4.73 6.81 -0.05
CA SER A 53 -4.71 7.44 1.27
C SER A 53 -3.99 6.56 2.30
N THR A 54 -4.19 5.24 2.27
CA THR A 54 -3.48 4.33 3.17
C THR A 54 -1.97 4.32 2.89
N LYS A 55 -1.56 4.30 1.62
CA LYS A 55 -0.14 4.37 1.22
C LYS A 55 0.48 5.70 1.66
N PHE A 56 -0.22 6.81 1.43
CA PHE A 56 0.21 8.14 1.84
C PHE A 56 0.46 8.21 3.34
N HIS A 57 -0.50 7.83 4.18
CA HIS A 57 -0.34 7.87 5.63
C HIS A 57 0.73 6.92 6.14
N ALA A 58 0.87 5.74 5.53
CA ALA A 58 1.93 4.79 5.85
C ALA A 58 3.33 5.37 5.61
N VAL A 59 3.54 6.08 4.50
CA VAL A 59 4.79 6.78 4.21
C VAL A 59 5.00 7.93 5.19
N VAL A 60 4.01 8.79 5.39
CA VAL A 60 4.11 9.92 6.33
C VAL A 60 4.52 9.47 7.73
N ALA A 61 3.99 8.33 8.21
CA ALA A 61 4.35 7.75 9.50
C ALA A 61 5.79 7.21 9.57
N ALA A 62 6.40 6.93 8.42
CA ALA A 62 7.74 6.36 8.31
C ALA A 62 8.84 7.43 8.11
N LEU A 63 8.48 8.60 7.58
CA LEU A 63 9.42 9.70 7.31
C LEU A 63 9.93 10.34 8.61
N ASN A 64 11.18 10.81 8.58
CA ASN A 64 11.77 11.53 9.70
C ASN A 64 11.32 13.02 9.72
N SER A 65 11.60 13.72 10.83
CA SER A 65 11.20 15.12 11.01
C SER A 65 11.77 16.06 9.95
N ASN A 66 12.99 15.80 9.47
CA ASN A 66 13.65 16.64 8.47
C ASN A 66 12.90 16.58 7.14
N VAL A 67 12.60 15.38 6.65
CA VAL A 67 11.87 15.19 5.41
C VAL A 67 10.43 15.68 5.54
N LEU A 68 9.75 15.40 6.66
CA LEU A 68 8.40 15.91 6.93
C LEU A 68 8.34 17.44 6.89
N SER A 69 9.39 18.13 7.34
CA SER A 69 9.50 19.58 7.25
C SER A 69 9.55 20.08 5.80
N CYS A 70 10.24 19.36 4.91
CA CYS A 70 10.38 19.67 3.49
C CYS A 70 9.09 19.44 2.68
N VAL A 71 8.26 18.47 3.10
CA VAL A 71 7.00 18.11 2.43
C VAL A 71 5.76 18.55 3.21
N ARG A 72 5.92 19.49 4.14
CA ARG A 72 4.87 19.93 5.09
C ARG A 72 3.59 20.42 4.41
N ASP A 73 3.73 21.00 3.22
CA ASP A 73 2.63 21.52 2.41
C ASP A 73 1.72 20.37 1.98
N ILE A 74 2.32 19.30 1.47
CA ILE A 74 1.62 18.09 1.03
C ILE A 74 1.03 17.35 2.23
N VAL A 75 1.75 17.28 3.36
CA VAL A 75 1.26 16.59 4.57
C VAL A 75 0.05 17.31 5.18
N ARG A 76 0.06 18.64 5.20
CA ARG A 76 -1.03 19.43 5.80
C ARG A 76 -2.23 19.58 4.87
N ASN A 77 -2.00 19.64 3.57
CA ASN A 77 -3.04 19.79 2.56
C ASN A 77 -2.77 18.78 1.44
N PRO A 78 -3.04 17.48 1.68
CA PRO A 78 -2.83 16.46 0.65
C PRO A 78 -3.76 16.70 -0.54
N PRO A 79 -3.30 16.44 -1.77
CA PRO A 79 -4.18 16.49 -2.93
C PRO A 79 -5.29 15.43 -2.83
N LEU A 80 -6.42 15.68 -3.48
CA LEU A 80 -7.59 14.78 -3.43
C LEU A 80 -7.32 13.42 -4.07
N GLU A 81 -6.43 13.39 -5.07
CA GLU A 81 -6.05 12.19 -5.80
C GLU A 81 -4.53 12.12 -5.89
N ASN A 82 -4.00 10.88 -5.91
CA ASN A 82 -2.58 10.59 -6.07
C ASN A 82 -1.70 11.26 -4.99
N ALA A 83 -2.19 11.34 -3.74
CA ALA A 83 -1.45 11.94 -2.64
C ALA A 83 -0.15 11.20 -2.35
N TYR A 84 -0.16 9.86 -2.49
CA TYR A 84 1.05 9.06 -2.36
C TYR A 84 2.09 9.42 -3.43
N ILE A 85 1.67 9.58 -4.70
CA ILE A 85 2.56 9.91 -5.81
C ILE A 85 3.14 11.31 -5.63
N ALA A 86 2.31 12.30 -5.31
CA ALA A 86 2.77 13.67 -5.06
C ALA A 86 3.79 13.74 -3.90
N LEU A 87 3.58 12.94 -2.85
CA LEU A 87 4.54 12.83 -1.74
C LEU A 87 5.84 12.17 -2.20
N LYS A 88 5.76 11.03 -2.91
CA LYS A 88 6.94 10.30 -3.42
C LYS A 88 7.80 11.19 -4.31
N ASP A 89 7.19 11.88 -5.27
CA ASP A 89 7.88 12.77 -6.21
C ASP A 89 8.58 13.95 -5.53
N ARG A 90 8.11 14.39 -4.36
CA ARG A 90 8.76 15.47 -3.60
C ARG A 90 9.89 14.96 -2.70
N VAL A 91 9.82 13.72 -2.25
CA VAL A 91 10.84 13.11 -1.37
C VAL A 91 12.05 12.62 -2.18
N LEU A 92 11.84 12.23 -3.44
CA LEU A 92 12.88 11.84 -4.39
C LEU A 92 13.53 13.05 -5.07
#